data_AF-A0A899NEM6-F1
#
_entry.id   AF-A0A899NEM6-F1
#
_cell.length_a   1.000
_cell.length_b   1.000
_cell.length_c   1.000
_cell.angle_alpha   90.00
_cell.angle_beta   90.00
_cell.angle_gamma   90.00
#
_symmetry.space_group_name_H-M   'P 1'
#
loop_
_entity.id
_entity.type
_entity.pdbx_description
1 polymer ?
#
loop_
_entity_poly.entity_id
_entity_poly.type
_entity_poly.pdbx_seq_one_letter_code
_entity_poly.pdbx_strand_id
1 'polypeptide(L)'
;MQISKTTHSFAERRGLELTTENNDGTELLCIWETNNDWEWICSFQPTQDQLVFFGNIYLPQECLNAIPAIIADETQLRAVLTKIAESLKTKS
;
A
#
# COMPACT_ATOMS: atom_id res chain seq x y z
N MET A 1 -12.23 1.11 -6.20
CA MET A 1 -11.51 0.12 -7.04
C MET A 1 -11.51 -1.25 -6.37
N GLN A 2 -11.86 -2.33 -7.09
CA GLN A 2 -11.72 -3.70 -6.58
C GLN A 2 -10.32 -4.25 -6.89
N ILE A 3 -9.62 -4.77 -5.88
CA ILE A 3 -8.25 -5.28 -6.03
C ILE A 3 -8.31 -6.77 -6.36
N SER A 4 -7.64 -7.15 -7.44
CA SER A 4 -7.61 -8.52 -7.93
C SER A 4 -6.67 -9.39 -7.11
N LYS A 5 -6.96 -10.70 -7.06
CA LYS A 5 -6.05 -11.70 -6.48
C LYS A 5 -4.63 -11.62 -7.06
N THR A 6 -4.51 -11.25 -8.34
CA THR A 6 -3.22 -11.05 -9.01
C THR A 6 -2.40 -9.97 -8.32
N THR A 7 -3.01 -8.87 -7.90
CA THR A 7 -2.32 -7.79 -7.19
C THR A 7 -1.96 -8.17 -5.76
N HIS A 8 -2.81 -8.94 -5.06
CA HIS A 8 -2.45 -9.51 -3.76
C HIS A 8 -1.22 -10.42 -3.86
N SER A 9 -1.21 -11.40 -4.77
CA SER A 9 -0.05 -12.27 -4.99
C SER A 9 1.19 -11.50 -5.48
N PHE A 10 1.00 -10.38 -6.18
CA PHE A 10 2.11 -9.51 -6.59
C PHE A 10 2.77 -8.81 -5.39
N ALA A 11 1.97 -8.36 -4.42
CA ALA A 11 2.44 -7.78 -3.17
C ALA A 11 3.18 -8.82 -2.32
N GLU A 12 2.60 -10.01 -2.14
CA GLU A 12 3.15 -11.10 -1.33
C GLU A 12 4.56 -11.51 -1.80
N ARG A 13 4.75 -11.65 -3.13
CA ARG A 13 6.07 -11.94 -3.72
C ARG A 13 7.14 -10.88 -3.47
N ARG A 14 6.75 -9.71 -2.95
CA ARG A 14 7.64 -8.59 -2.61
C ARG A 14 7.78 -8.40 -1.10
N GLY A 15 7.27 -9.33 -0.29
CA GLY A 15 7.27 -9.21 1.17
C GLY A 15 6.26 -8.18 1.67
N LEU A 16 5.19 -7.94 0.91
CA LEU A 16 4.10 -7.05 1.31
C LEU A 16 2.78 -7.80 1.40
N GLU A 17 1.89 -7.32 2.25
CA GLU A 17 0.51 -7.79 2.36
C GLU A 17 -0.47 -6.62 2.20
N LEU A 18 -1.67 -6.90 1.67
CA LEU A 18 -2.73 -5.92 1.46
C LEU A 18 -3.99 -6.39 2.19
N THR A 19 -4.50 -5.58 3.10
CA THR A 19 -5.76 -5.84 3.79
C THR A 19 -6.68 -4.62 3.68
N THR A 20 -7.98 -4.87 3.82
CA THR A 20 -8.97 -3.80 3.98
C THR A 20 -9.31 -3.71 5.46
N GLU A 21 -8.99 -2.58 6.08
CA GLU A 21 -9.26 -2.31 7.49
C GLU A 21 -10.32 -1.21 7.63
N ASN A 22 -11.12 -1.27 8.70
CA ASN A 22 -11.97 -0.16 9.10
C ASN A 22 -11.33 0.58 10.27
N ASN A 23 -10.90 1.81 10.02
CA ASN A 23 -10.29 2.67 11.03
C ASN A 23 -11.23 3.83 11.34
N ASP A 24 -11.87 3.79 12.51
CA ASP A 24 -12.85 4.78 12.99
C ASP A 24 -13.93 5.17 11.95
N GLY A 25 -14.47 4.17 11.26
CA GLY A 25 -15.52 4.37 10.25
C GLY A 25 -15.00 4.71 8.85
N THR A 26 -13.68 4.79 8.67
CA THR A 26 -13.04 4.95 7.36
C THR A 26 -12.51 3.60 6.89
N GLU A 27 -13.01 3.12 5.75
CA GLU A 27 -12.44 1.95 5.07
C GLU A 27 -11.09 2.33 4.44
N LEU A 28 -10.05 1.54 4.72
CA LEU A 28 -8.69 1.76 4.26
C LEU A 28 -8.14 0.49 3.62
N LEU A 29 -7.42 0.66 2.51
CA LEU A 29 -6.46 -0.32 2.03
C LEU A 29 -5.15 -0.11 2.78
N CYS A 30 -4.78 -1.07 3.63
CA CYS A 30 -3.55 -1.06 4.40
C CYS A 30 -2.48 -1.91 3.70
N ILE A 31 -1.25 -1.38 3.64
CA ILE A 31 -0.08 -2.07 3.08
C ILE A 31 0.85 -2.45 4.24
N TRP A 32 1.16 -3.73 4.36
CA TRP A 32 1.93 -4.29 5.46
C TRP A 32 3.23 -4.91 4.97
N GLU A 33 4.21 -5.07 5.86
CA GLU A 33 5.28 -6.04 5.65
C GLU A 33 4.73 -7.44 5.94
N THR A 34 5.10 -8.44 5.12
CA THR A 34 4.64 -9.81 5.36
C THR A 34 5.15 -10.32 6.72
N ASN A 35 4.25 -10.91 7.51
CA ASN A 35 4.48 -11.38 8.88
C ASN A 35 4.69 -10.27 9.93
N ASN A 36 4.35 -9.01 9.62
CA ASN A 36 4.28 -7.93 10.59
C ASN A 36 2.82 -7.63 10.93
N ASP A 37 2.39 -8.08 12.11
CA ASP A 37 1.00 -7.95 12.56
C ASP A 37 0.80 -6.74 13.50
N TRP A 38 1.80 -5.87 13.67
CA TRP A 38 1.74 -4.75 14.62
C TRP A 38 1.20 -3.47 13.99
N GLU A 39 1.83 -2.99 12.92
CA GLU A 39 1.44 -1.75 12.23
C GLU A 39 1.66 -1.86 10.71
N TRP A 40 0.67 -1.38 9.95
CA TRP A 40 0.82 -1.21 8.50
C TRP A 40 1.81 -0.08 8.18
N ILE A 41 2.43 -0.16 7.02
CA ILE A 41 3.44 0.79 6.53
C ILE A 41 2.78 2.12 6.17
N CYS A 42 1.73 2.05 5.36
CA CYS A 42 0.93 3.16 4.89
C CYS A 42 -0.45 2.67 4.44
N SER A 43 -1.38 3.61 4.24
CA SER A 43 -2.74 3.29 3.84
C SER A 43 -3.30 4.25 2.81
N PHE A 44 -4.25 3.74 2.03
CA PHE A 44 -5.01 4.48 1.04
C PHE A 44 -6.49 4.33 1.32
N GLN A 45 -7.27 5.39 1.17
CA GLN A 45 -8.71 5.34 1.23
C GLN A 45 -9.26 4.92 -0.16
N PRO A 46 -10.00 3.80 -0.25
CA PRO A 46 -10.74 3.47 -1.45
C PRO A 46 -11.85 4.50 -1.69
N THR A 47 -11.90 5.02 -2.90
CA THR A 47 -13.05 5.75 -3.45
C THR A 47 -13.71 4.89 -4.54
N GLN A 48 -14.73 5.40 -5.23
CA GLN A 48 -15.48 4.63 -6.24
C GLN A 48 -14.55 3.84 -7.19
N ASP A 49 -13.60 4.53 -7.84
CA ASP A 49 -12.73 3.90 -8.84
C ASP A 49 -11.23 4.08 -8.57
N GLN A 50 -10.84 4.73 -7.47
CA GLN A 50 -9.45 5.11 -7.22
C GLN A 50 -9.06 4.82 -5.77
N LEU A 51 -7.76 4.87 -5.48
CA LEU A 51 -7.23 4.90 -4.12
C LEU A 51 -6.59 6.26 -3.88
N VAL A 52 -6.93 6.91 -2.77
CA VAL A 52 -6.36 8.20 -2.36
C VAL A 52 -5.46 7.97 -1.16
N PHE A 53 -4.24 8.49 -1.19
CA PHE A 53 -3.30 8.37 -0.09
C PHE A 53 -3.91 8.92 1.20
N PHE A 54 -3.94 8.11 2.26
CA PHE A 54 -4.59 8.46 3.51
C PHE A 54 -3.56 8.75 4.61
N GLY A 55 -2.60 7.86 4.80
CA GLY A 55 -1.67 7.99 5.92
C GLY A 55 -0.35 7.27 5.70
N ASN A 56 0.71 7.89 6.23
CA ASN A 56 2.02 7.27 6.38
C ASN A 56 2.23 6.88 7.85
N ILE A 57 2.69 5.67 8.14
CA ILE A 57 3.15 5.30 9.49
C ILE A 57 4.68 5.35 9.53
N TYR A 58 5.36 4.58 8.68
CA TYR A 58 6.84 4.49 8.70
C TYR A 58 7.49 4.34 7.32
N LEU A 59 6.77 4.65 6.23
CA LEU A 59 7.36 4.74 4.90
C LEU A 59 8.42 5.86 4.87
N PRO A 60 9.62 5.60 4.31
CA PRO A 60 10.66 6.63 4.20
C PRO A 60 10.20 7.85 3.39
N GLN A 61 10.65 9.04 3.77
CA GLN A 61 10.25 10.31 3.13
C GLN A 61 10.53 10.33 1.62
N GLU A 62 11.66 9.75 1.18
CA GLU A 62 12.01 9.66 -0.24
C GLU A 62 11.02 8.81 -1.03
N CYS A 63 10.54 7.71 -0.44
CA CYS A 63 9.52 6.86 -1.05
C CYS A 63 8.16 7.58 -1.07
N LEU A 64 7.79 8.25 0.03
CA LEU A 64 6.55 9.02 0.12
C LEU A 64 6.47 10.12 -0.95
N ASN A 65 7.57 10.82 -1.21
CA ASN A 65 7.65 11.84 -2.25
C ASN A 65 7.61 11.25 -3.68
N ALA A 66 7.90 9.96 -3.84
CA ALA A 66 7.99 9.28 -5.13
C ALA A 66 6.73 8.50 -5.52
N ILE A 67 5.77 8.33 -4.60
CA ILE A 67 4.49 7.67 -4.86
C ILE A 67 3.41 8.73 -5.14
N PRO A 68 2.44 8.45 -6.03
CA PRO A 68 1.35 9.38 -6.29
C PRO A 68 0.36 9.41 -5.13
N ALA A 69 -0.25 10.58 -4.89
CA ALA A 69 -1.33 10.74 -3.92
C ALA A 69 -2.64 10.05 -4.37
N ILE A 70 -2.78 9.76 -5.66
CA ILE A 70 -3.96 9.12 -6.24
C ILE A 70 -3.50 7.97 -7.13
N ILE A 71 -4.08 6.80 -6.93
CA ILE A 71 -3.86 5.59 -7.73
C ILE A 71 -5.14 5.30 -8.49
N ALA A 72 -5.08 5.41 -9.82
CA ALA A 72 -6.25 5.27 -10.67
C ALA A 72 -6.60 3.81 -11.00
N ASP A 73 -5.61 2.91 -10.98
CA ASP A 73 -5.77 1.52 -11.39
C ASP A 73 -4.76 0.57 -10.72
N GLU A 74 -4.96 -0.73 -10.92
CA GLU A 74 -4.08 -1.75 -10.36
C GLU A 74 -2.66 -1.77 -10.97
N THR A 75 -2.45 -1.19 -12.15
CA THR A 75 -1.11 -1.08 -12.75
C THR A 75 -0.29 -0.05 -11.99
N GLN A 76 -0.89 1.10 -11.68
CA GLN A 76 -0.30 2.12 -10.81
C GLN A 76 -0.10 1.57 -9.39
N LEU A 77 -1.07 0.84 -8.84
CA LEU A 77 -0.93 0.22 -7.52
C LEU A 77 0.30 -0.71 -7.48
N ARG A 78 0.48 -1.57 -8.48
CA ARG A 78 1.65 -2.46 -8.57
C ARG A 78 2.98 -1.70 -8.70
N ALA A 79 2.98 -0.56 -9.37
CA ALA A 79 4.16 0.32 -9.42
C ALA A 79 4.48 0.92 -8.05
N VAL A 80 3.46 1.37 -7.30
CA VAL A 80 3.59 1.86 -5.92
C VAL A 80 4.12 0.77 -4.99
N LEU A 81 3.55 -0.44 -5.05
CA LEU A 81 4.01 -1.57 -4.24
C LEU A 81 5.46 -1.94 -4.52
N THR A 82 5.91 -1.81 -5.76
CA THR A 82 7.32 -2.03 -6.12
C THR A 82 8.23 -0.99 -5.45
N LYS A 83 7.87 0.30 -5.51
CA LYS A 83 8.62 1.37 -4.84
C LYS A 83 8.67 1.20 -3.32
N ILE A 84 7.55 0.81 -2.71
CA ILE A 84 7.48 0.55 -1.27
C ILE A 84 8.43 -0.60 -0.91
N ALA A 85 8.31 -1.74 -1.60
CA ALA A 85 9.16 -2.90 -1.34
C ALA A 85 10.66 -2.62 -1.55
N GLU A 86 11.02 -1.86 -2.58
CA GLU A 86 12.40 -1.43 -2.83
C GLU A 86 12.91 -0.52 -1.70
N SER A 87 12.08 0.41 -1.24
CA SER A 87 12.43 1.33 -0.16
C SER A 87 12.60 0.67 1.21
N LEU A 88 11.96 -0.48 1.44
CA LEU A 88 12.11 -1.23 2.70
C LEU A 88 13.39 -2.06 2.70
N LYS A 89 13.82 -2.57 1.53
CA LYS A 89 15.08 -3.33 1.41
C LYS A 89 16.32 -2.50 1.67
N THR A 90 16.28 -1.20 1.40
CA THR A 90 17.42 -0.30 1.64
C THR A 90 17.57 0.13 3.11
N LYS A 91 16.58 -0.17 3.97
CA LYS A 91 16.65 0.03 5.42
C LYS A 91 17.37 -1.11 6.17
N SER A 92 17.60 -2.25 5.52
CA SER A 92 18.22 -3.45 6.11
C SER A 92 19.74 -3.49 5.97
#